data_AF-A0A960DR13-F1
#
_entry.id   AF-A0A960DR13-F1
#
_cell.length_a   1.000
_cell.length_b   1.000
_cell.length_c   1.000
_cell.angle_alpha   90.00
_cell.angle_beta   90.00
_cell.angle_gamma   90.00
#
_symmetry.space_group_name_H-M   'P 1'
#
loop_
_entity.id
_entity.type
_entity.pdbx_description
1 polymer ?
#
loop_
_entity_poly.entity_id
_entity_poly.type
_entity_poly.pdbx_seq_one_letter_code
_entity_poly.pdbx_strand_id
1 'polypeptide(L)' 'LHHFTTIRRADDDEVVATGEHMMLHVDTVAGKSSPAAPEVLAKLEALAAHHAALPRPQHAGRFVGQPRG' A
#
# COMPACT_ATOMS: atom_id res chain seq x y z
N LEU A 1 0.69 7.86 -2.97
CA LEU A 1 1.37 6.60 -2.60
C LEU A 1 0.37 5.46 -2.75
N HIS A 2 0.74 4.40 -3.47
CA HIS A 2 -0.06 3.19 -3.59
C HIS A 2 0.65 2.06 -2.85
N HIS A 3 -0.02 1.42 -1.89
CA HIS A 3 0.57 0.31 -1.14
C HIS A 3 -0.44 -0.81 -0.90
N PHE A 4 0.10 -2.01 -0.68
CA PHE A 4 -0.65 -3.21 -0.37
C PHE A 4 -0.21 -3.73 1.01
N THR A 5 -1.18 -4.06 1.86
CA THR A 5 -0.97 -4.61 3.20
C THR A 5 -1.54 -6.02 3.26
N THR A 6 -0.76 -6.94 3.82
CA THR A 6 -1.20 -8.29 4.17
C THR A 6 -1.18 -8.43 5.69
N ILE A 7 -2.31 -8.84 6.28
CA ILE A 7 -2.40 -9.17 7.70
C ILE A 7 -2.36 -10.68 7.83
N ARG A 8 -1.43 -11.18 8.63
CA ARG A 8 -1.20 -12.62 8.83
C ARG A 8 -1.44 -13.00 10.27
N ARG A 9 -2.03 -14.17 10.50
CA ARG A 9 -2.16 -14.76 11.83
C ARG A 9 -0.78 -15.24 12.30
N ALA A 10 -0.45 -15.01 13.56
CA ALA A 10 0.92 -15.18 14.05
C ALA A 10 1.34 -16.65 14.26
N ASP A 11 0.39 -17.55 14.46
CA ASP A 11 0.61 -18.98 14.75
C ASP A 11 0.83 -19.84 13.50
N ASP A 12 0.17 -19.50 12.39
CA ASP A 12 0.19 -20.31 11.15
C ASP A 12 0.52 -19.50 9.88
N ASP A 13 0.81 -18.21 10.00
CA ASP A 13 1.09 -17.27 8.89
C ASP A 13 -0.07 -17.14 7.88
N GLU A 14 -1.27 -17.62 8.23
CA GLU A 14 -2.44 -17.56 7.36
C GLU A 14 -2.81 -16.10 7.08
N VAL A 15 -3.03 -15.77 5.79
CA VAL A 15 -3.52 -14.44 5.39
C VAL A 15 -4.97 -14.29 5.82
N VAL A 16 -5.21 -13.50 6.86
CA VAL A 16 -6.55 -13.27 7.40
C VAL A 16 -7.24 -12.05 6.77
N ALA A 17 -6.46 -11.10 6.24
CA ALA A 17 -6.99 -9.95 5.52
C ALA A 17 -5.94 -9.31 4.61
N THR A 18 -6.42 -8.60 3.60
CA THR A 18 -5.59 -7.75 2.73
C THR A 18 -6.23 -6.38 2.54
N GLY A 19 -5.41 -5.35 2.32
CA GLY A 19 -5.86 -4.00 2.00
C GLY A 19 -4.99 -3.36 0.93
N GLU A 20 -5.61 -2.82 -0.12
CA GLU A 20 -4.96 -2.03 -1.15
C GLU A 20 -5.40 -0.57 -1.03
N HIS A 21 -4.45 0.33 -0.80
CA HIS A 21 -4.76 1.72 -0.44
C HIS A 21 -4.04 2.72 -1.34
N MET A 22 -4.80 3.74 -1.77
CA MET A 22 -4.26 4.95 -2.36
C MET A 22 -4.24 6.05 -1.30
N MET A 23 -3.05 6.57 -1.00
CA MET A 23 -2.83 7.63 -0.03
C MET A 23 -2.46 8.94 -0.73
N LEU A 24 -3.05 10.04 -0.26
CA LEU A 24 -2.83 11.40 -0.73
C LEU A 24 -2.26 12.25 0.41
N HIS A 25 -1.19 12.99 0.13
CA HIS A 25 -0.68 13.98 1.08
C HIS A 25 -1.53 15.25 1.01
N VAL A 26 -1.88 15.80 2.17
CA VAL A 26 -2.77 16.95 2.32
C VAL A 26 -2.08 17.97 3.21
N ASP A 27 -2.06 19.21 2.73
CA ASP A 27 -1.76 20.37 3.56
C ASP A 27 -3.00 20.69 4.40
N THR A 28 -2.87 20.55 5.71
CA THR A 28 -3.97 20.73 6.66
C THR A 28 -4.35 22.20 6.87
N VAL A 29 -3.45 23.14 6.55
CA VAL A 29 -3.75 24.58 6.58
C VAL A 29 -4.51 24.98 5.33
N ALA A 30 -4.05 24.53 4.16
CA ALA A 30 -4.70 24.85 2.88
C ALA A 30 -5.94 23.98 2.58
N GLY A 31 -6.15 22.89 3.31
CA GLY A 31 -7.30 21.99 3.17
C GLY A 31 -7.34 21.26 1.83
N LYS A 32 -6.18 21.04 1.19
CA LYS A 32 -6.10 20.45 -0.16
C LYS A 32 -4.85 19.60 -0.32
N SER A 33 -4.78 18.85 -1.43
CA SER A 33 -3.59 18.08 -1.77
C SER A 33 -2.38 18.97 -1.98
N SER A 34 -1.23 18.44 -1.58
CA SER A 34 0.08 19.07 -1.77
C SER A 34 1.14 18.00 -2.02
N PRO A 35 2.29 18.36 -2.62
CA PRO A 35 3.43 17.47 -2.66
C PRO A 35 3.84 17.07 -1.23
N ALA A 36 4.15 15.79 -1.01
CA ALA A 36 4.78 15.35 0.23
C ALA A 36 6.19 15.95 0.36
N ALA A 37 6.65 16.16 1.59
CA ALA A 37 7.98 16.69 1.85
C ALA A 37 9.08 15.81 1.21
N PRO A 38 10.15 16.40 0.63
CA PRO A 38 11.20 15.65 -0.07
C PRO A 38 11.82 14.52 0.76
N GLU A 39 12.01 14.73 2.06
CA GLU A 39 12.55 13.75 3.00
C GLU A 39 11.63 12.54 3.23
N VAL A 40 10.31 12.73 3.09
CA VAL A 40 9.33 11.64 3.13
C VAL A 40 9.39 10.85 1.83
N LEU A 41 9.46 11.55 0.69
CA LEU A 41 9.57 10.92 -0.62
C LEU A 41 10.84 10.06 -0.73
N ALA A 42 11.99 10.57 -0.29
CA ALA A 42 13.25 9.82 -0.29
C ALA A 42 13.17 8.49 0.50
N LYS A 43 12.48 8.48 1.65
CA LYS A 43 12.25 7.26 2.43
C LYS A 43 11.32 6.28 1.71
N LEU A 44 10.26 6.80 1.08
CA LEU A 44 9.32 5.98 0.31
C LEU A 44 9.97 5.39 -0.93
N GLU A 45 10.83 6.13 -1.62
CA GLU A 45 11.60 5.66 -2.78
C GLU A 45 12.56 4.52 -2.39
N ALA A 46 13.29 4.68 -1.29
CA ALA A 46 14.15 3.60 -0.78
C ALA A 46 13.34 2.34 -0.47
N LEU A 47 12.19 2.45 0.21
CA LEU A 47 11.32 1.31 0.51
C LEU A 47 10.77 0.66 -0.78
N ALA A 48 10.32 1.47 -1.73
CA ALA A 48 9.80 0.99 -3.01
C ALA A 48 10.86 0.23 -3.81
N ALA A 49 12.11 0.72 -3.81
CA ALA A 49 13.23 0.03 -4.47
C ALA A 49 13.50 -1.35 -3.86
N HIS A 50 13.46 -1.49 -2.53
CA HIS A 50 13.61 -2.79 -1.87
C HIS A 50 12.43 -3.73 -2.18
N HIS A 51 11.21 -3.19 -2.21
CA HIS A 51 10.00 -3.96 -2.53
C HIS A 51 9.86 -4.32 -4.02
N ALA A 52 10.63 -3.70 -4.92
CA ALA A 52 10.55 -3.98 -6.36
C ALA A 52 10.89 -5.44 -6.72
N ALA A 53 11.65 -6.13 -5.87
CA ALA A 53 12.00 -7.54 -6.02
C ALA A 53 10.92 -8.50 -5.48
N LEU A 54 9.92 -8.01 -4.75
CA LEU A 54 8.86 -8.85 -4.20
C LEU A 54 7.86 -9.28 -5.29
N PRO A 55 7.26 -10.48 -5.17
CA PRO A 55 6.19 -10.88 -6.06
C PRO A 55 5.00 -9.94 -5.90
N ARG A 56 4.28 -9.72 -7.00
CA ARG A 56 3.01 -8.98 -6.97
C ARG A 56 2.02 -9.69 -6.03
N PRO A 57 1.34 -8.97 -5.12
CA PRO A 57 0.37 -9.59 -4.22
C PRO A 57 -0.79 -10.23 -4.98
N GLN A 58 -1.19 -11.44 -4.58
CA GLN A 58 -2.25 -12.23 -5.23
C GLN A 58 -3.61 -11.52 -5.32
N HIS A 59 -3.95 -10.69 -4.33
CA HIS A 59 -5.23 -9.99 -4.25
C HIS A 59 -5.18 -8.53 -4.69
N ALA A 60 -4.05 -8.06 -5.23
CA ALA A 60 -3.94 -6.69 -5.75
C ALA A 60 -4.86 -6.48 -6.96
N GLY A 61 -5.63 -5.40 -6.95
CA GLY A 61 -6.56 -4.98 -8.00
C GLY A 61 -7.91 -5.69 -7.99
N ARG A 62 -8.25 -6.43 -6.93
CA ARG A 62 -9.55 -7.12 -6.86
C ARG A 62 -10.70 -6.15 -6.64
N PHE A 63 -11.88 -6.51 -7.17
CA PHE A 63 -13.12 -5.74 -7.02
C PHE A 63 -14.24 -6.58 -6.43
N VAL A 64 -15.26 -5.90 -5.88
CA VAL A 64 -16.44 -6.55 -5.30
C VAL A 64 -17.22 -7.29 -6.38
N GLY A 65 -17.50 -8.57 -6.15
CA GLY A 65 -18.21 -9.43 -7.10
C GLY A 65 -17.32 -10.15 -8.11
N GLN A 66 -15.99 -9.97 -8.05
CA GLN A 66 -15.07 -10.76 -8.86
C GLN A 66 -15.18 -12.26 -8.52
N PRO A 67 -15.22 -13.17 -9.50
CA PRO A 67 -15.24 -14.61 -9.24
C PRO A 67 -14.04 -15.05 -8.38
N ARG A 68 -14.30 -16.05 -7.53
CA ARG A 68 -13.22 -16.81 -6.88
C ARG A 68 -12.60 -17.67 -7.97
N GLY A 69 -11.40 -17.29 -8.41
CA GLY A 69 -10.52 -18.13 -9.22
C GLY A 69 -9.73 -19.08 -8.34
#